data_AF-W3X5M0-F1
#
_entry.id   AF-W3X5M0-F1
#
_cell.length_a   1.000
_cell.length_b   1.000
_cell.length_c   1.000
_cell.angle_alpha   90.00
_cell.angle_beta   90.00
_cell.angle_gamma   90.00
#
_symmetry.space_group_name_H-M   'P 1'
#
loop_
_entity.id
_entity.type
_entity.pdbx_description
1 polymer ?
#
loop_
_entity_poly.entity_id
_entity_poly.type
_entity_poly.pdbx_seq_one_letter_code
_entity_poly.pdbx_strand_id
1 'polypeptide(L)'
;MLRKPYMRIPYTDVLAPPTVTPKSATTIAGAVSALSEFFTAPTSRGNPASTLVLTGAGVSVASGLADYRGTNGTYRVNKTYRPIYYSEFIQNHEARKRYWARSFLGWTTLHKAKPNAGHYAVKQLGDLGFVQQVITQNVDSFHSIAHPNISTIELHGYLRALVCVSCRHELPRDVFQDELARLNPAWAAFLQEIIATGALDTENPQERTKRGMRTNPDGDVDVPDAPYTTFRYPACPRCLAHPPAKVEGGKSTVEVDADGAWKPTSNAGILKPAVVMFGESIPTQIKTEADHAVESADKLLVLGTSLATYSAWRLAKRAKDRGIPVGIVNLGGVRGEEALCADLDPLQNGTRGFRVEMSTDLLLPEVVKELKQSSDFHHAHESIHHKVEDHGASVFKDMMS
;
A
#
# COMPACT_ATOMS: atom_id res chain seq x y z
N MET A 1 20.83 -15.72 27.51
CA MET A 1 20.79 -14.30 27.08
C MET A 1 20.14 -14.23 25.70
N LEU A 2 18.95 -13.63 25.59
CA LEU A 2 18.31 -13.39 24.29
C LEU A 2 19.21 -12.47 23.46
N ARG A 3 19.76 -12.96 22.33
CA ARG A 3 20.52 -12.14 21.38
C ARG A 3 19.64 -10.95 20.98
N LYS A 4 20.17 -9.72 21.10
CA LYS A 4 19.52 -8.53 20.55
C LYS A 4 19.20 -8.79 19.07
N PRO A 5 17.99 -8.48 18.58
CA PRO A 5 17.65 -8.68 17.18
C PRO A 5 18.66 -7.91 16.30
N TYR A 6 19.17 -8.60 15.27
CA TYR A 6 20.24 -8.10 14.39
C TYR A 6 19.84 -6.89 13.54
N MET A 7 18.56 -6.53 13.50
CA MET A 7 18.07 -5.31 12.87
C MET A 7 17.19 -4.53 13.85
N ARG A 8 17.44 -3.22 13.94
CA ARG A 8 16.48 -2.26 14.51
C ARG A 8 15.51 -1.87 13.40
N ILE A 9 14.23 -1.71 13.73
CA ILE A 9 13.27 -1.09 12.83
C ILE A 9 13.73 0.36 12.61
N PRO A 10 14.05 0.78 11.38
CA PRO A 10 14.54 2.12 11.14
C PRO A 10 13.37 3.13 11.15
N TYR A 11 13.68 4.37 11.52
CA TYR A 11 12.75 5.51 11.54
C TYR A 11 11.48 5.22 12.35
N THR A 12 11.65 4.80 13.62
CA THR A 12 10.54 4.66 14.59
C THR A 12 10.18 5.99 15.25
N ASP A 13 11.09 6.96 15.23
CA ASP A 13 10.87 8.30 15.76
C ASP A 13 10.13 9.20 14.75
N VAL A 14 9.64 10.34 15.24
CA VAL A 14 8.96 11.34 14.41
C VAL A 14 9.95 11.95 13.43
N LEU A 15 9.62 11.89 12.13
CA LEU A 15 10.38 12.58 11.09
C LEU A 15 10.19 14.09 11.20
N ALA A 16 11.14 14.87 10.69
CA ALA A 16 11.08 16.32 10.68
C ALA A 16 9.74 16.81 10.08
N PRO A 17 9.17 17.92 10.60
CA PRO A 17 7.93 18.49 10.07
C PRO A 17 8.14 18.90 8.61
N PRO A 18 7.11 18.77 7.76
CA PRO A 18 7.28 19.01 6.34
C PRO A 18 7.37 20.51 6.02
N THR A 19 8.10 20.83 4.94
CA THR A 19 8.08 22.18 4.37
C THR A 19 7.14 22.22 3.17
N VAL A 20 5.90 22.67 3.40
CA VAL A 20 4.87 22.78 2.35
C VAL A 20 5.33 23.73 1.25
N THR A 21 5.29 23.25 0.00
CA THR A 21 5.74 23.98 -1.20
C THR A 21 4.84 23.65 -2.39
N PRO A 22 4.22 24.62 -3.08
CA PRO A 22 4.27 26.06 -2.77
C PRO A 22 3.60 26.43 -1.45
N LYS A 23 3.91 27.62 -0.92
CA LYS A 23 3.33 28.11 0.34
C LYS A 23 1.79 28.19 0.31
N SER A 24 1.21 28.43 -0.86
CA SER A 24 -0.24 28.44 -1.08
C SER A 24 -0.90 27.07 -0.83
N ALA A 25 -0.14 25.99 -0.95
CA ALA A 25 -0.61 24.62 -0.81
C ALA A 25 -0.85 24.17 0.66
N THR A 26 -0.82 25.13 1.58
CA THR A 26 -1.33 24.98 2.95
C THR A 26 -2.87 25.01 3.02
N THR A 27 -3.53 25.44 1.95
CA THR A 27 -5.00 25.44 1.79
C THR A 27 -5.43 24.40 0.76
N ILE A 28 -6.67 23.91 0.84
CA ILE A 28 -7.19 22.93 -0.14
C ILE A 28 -7.13 23.52 -1.56
N ALA A 29 -7.57 24.77 -1.75
CA ALA A 29 -7.55 25.43 -3.06
C ALA A 29 -6.12 25.55 -3.63
N GLY A 30 -5.15 25.96 -2.81
CA GLY A 30 -3.76 26.06 -3.26
C GLY A 30 -3.11 24.70 -3.51
N ALA A 31 -3.48 23.67 -2.74
CA ALA A 31 -3.03 22.31 -2.98
C ALA A 31 -3.62 21.74 -4.28
N VAL A 32 -4.93 21.93 -4.51
CA VAL A 32 -5.59 21.57 -5.76
C VAL A 32 -4.91 22.24 -6.94
N SER A 33 -4.67 23.55 -6.87
CA SER A 33 -3.94 24.28 -7.90
C SER A 33 -2.55 23.69 -8.17
N ALA A 34 -1.75 23.42 -7.12
CA ALA A 34 -0.42 22.84 -7.28
C ALA A 34 -0.43 21.45 -7.93
N LEU A 35 -1.41 20.60 -7.57
CA LEU A 35 -1.56 19.28 -8.16
C LEU A 35 -2.06 19.35 -9.61
N SER A 36 -3.00 20.24 -9.93
CA SER A 36 -3.49 20.45 -11.29
C SER A 36 -2.38 20.95 -12.21
N GLU A 37 -1.58 21.93 -11.76
CA GLU A 37 -0.38 22.40 -12.46
C GLU A 37 0.63 21.26 -12.65
N PHE A 38 0.87 20.46 -11.61
CA PHE A 38 1.76 19.30 -11.72
C PHE A 38 1.27 18.30 -12.77
N PHE A 39 -0.02 17.98 -12.83
CA PHE A 39 -0.55 17.02 -13.80
C PHE A 39 -0.51 17.55 -15.24
N THR A 40 -0.85 18.81 -15.45
CA THR A 40 -0.96 19.43 -16.78
C THR A 40 0.35 19.99 -17.33
N ALA A 41 1.38 20.16 -16.48
CA ALA A 41 2.69 20.65 -16.90
C ALA A 41 3.26 19.83 -18.06
N PRO A 42 3.79 20.48 -19.12
CA PRO A 42 4.36 19.77 -20.26
C PRO A 42 5.60 18.98 -19.85
N THR A 43 5.83 17.85 -20.53
CA THR A 43 7.02 17.01 -20.31
C THR A 43 7.77 16.80 -21.62
N SER A 44 9.02 16.35 -21.51
CA SER A 44 9.89 16.11 -22.67
C SER A 44 9.37 15.05 -23.64
N ARG A 45 8.40 14.21 -23.21
CA ARG A 45 7.78 13.15 -24.04
C ARG A 45 6.41 13.52 -24.62
N GLY A 46 5.92 14.74 -24.42
CA GLY A 46 4.60 15.19 -24.88
C GLY A 46 3.50 15.06 -23.82
N ASN A 47 2.24 15.32 -24.23
CA ASN A 47 1.06 15.27 -23.36
C ASN A 47 0.06 14.17 -23.80
N PRO A 48 -0.65 13.51 -22.85
CA PRO A 48 -0.53 13.70 -21.41
C PRO A 48 0.73 13.01 -20.85
N ALA A 49 1.39 13.69 -19.91
CA ALA A 49 2.54 13.18 -19.19
C ALA A 49 2.19 11.90 -18.40
N SER A 50 3.05 10.88 -18.48
CA SER A 50 2.87 9.65 -17.70
C SER A 50 3.24 9.85 -16.24
N THR A 51 2.24 10.00 -15.37
CA THR A 51 2.47 10.04 -13.91
C THR A 51 2.46 8.63 -13.34
N LEU A 52 3.57 8.27 -12.69
CA LEU A 52 3.67 7.11 -11.82
C LEU A 52 3.25 7.49 -10.41
N VAL A 53 2.35 6.72 -9.81
CA VAL A 53 1.95 6.92 -8.42
C VAL A 53 2.70 5.93 -7.51
N LEU A 54 3.28 6.41 -6.42
CA LEU A 54 3.91 5.60 -5.36
C LEU A 54 3.14 5.77 -4.05
N THR A 55 2.50 4.71 -3.56
CA THR A 55 1.66 4.78 -2.36
C THR A 55 2.23 4.01 -1.15
N GLY A 56 1.72 4.34 0.04
CA GLY A 56 1.89 3.55 1.26
C GLY A 56 0.70 3.69 2.20
N ALA A 57 0.84 3.21 3.43
CA ALA A 57 -0.29 2.91 4.32
C ALA A 57 -1.20 4.12 4.62
N GLY A 58 -0.69 5.33 4.52
CA GLY A 58 -1.45 6.57 4.71
C GLY A 58 -2.66 6.70 3.79
N VAL A 59 -2.60 6.16 2.56
CA VAL A 59 -3.74 6.20 1.61
C VAL A 59 -4.93 5.36 2.08
N SER A 60 -4.69 4.36 2.94
CA SER A 60 -5.69 3.41 3.44
C SER A 60 -6.21 3.75 4.84
N VAL A 61 -5.77 4.86 5.45
CA VAL A 61 -6.22 5.28 6.78
C VAL A 61 -7.72 5.57 6.80
N ALA A 62 -8.22 6.28 5.78
CA ALA A 62 -9.66 6.57 5.63
C ALA A 62 -10.51 5.31 5.34
N SER A 63 -9.88 4.16 5.06
CA SER A 63 -10.55 2.86 4.95
C SER A 63 -10.67 2.12 6.29
N GLY A 64 -10.30 2.77 7.41
CA GLY A 64 -10.29 2.17 8.75
C GLY A 64 -9.07 1.31 9.06
N LEU A 65 -8.08 1.28 8.18
CA LEU A 65 -6.81 0.57 8.41
C LEU A 65 -5.83 1.48 9.15
N ALA A 66 -5.07 0.92 10.09
CA ALA A 66 -4.01 1.66 10.76
C ALA A 66 -2.86 1.97 9.78
N ASP A 67 -2.09 3.03 10.07
CA ASP A 67 -0.76 3.21 9.49
C ASP A 67 0.35 2.80 10.49
N TYR A 68 1.61 2.81 10.04
CA TYR A 68 2.73 2.46 10.91
C TYR A 68 3.30 3.65 11.71
N ARG A 69 3.27 4.86 11.15
CA ARG A 69 4.17 5.97 11.54
C ARG A 69 3.49 7.33 11.64
N GLY A 70 2.23 7.47 11.26
CA GLY A 70 1.45 8.69 11.47
C GLY A 70 1.20 8.94 12.95
N THR A 71 0.48 10.02 13.28
CA THR A 71 0.25 10.44 14.67
C THR A 71 -0.32 9.33 15.55
N ASN A 72 -1.22 8.52 14.99
CA ASN A 72 -1.82 7.36 15.64
C ASN A 72 -1.25 6.02 15.14
N GLY A 73 -0.12 6.04 14.44
CA GLY A 73 0.47 4.87 13.81
C GLY A 73 1.04 3.86 14.80
N THR A 74 1.06 2.58 14.41
CA THR A 74 1.43 1.44 15.27
C THR A 74 2.72 1.67 16.07
N TYR A 75 3.80 2.15 15.45
CA TYR A 75 5.07 2.33 16.15
C TYR A 75 5.06 3.47 17.19
N ARG A 76 4.14 4.44 17.05
CA ARG A 76 3.98 5.53 18.02
C ARG A 76 3.12 5.09 19.20
N VAL A 77 2.01 4.43 18.92
CA VAL A 77 1.01 4.06 19.93
C VAL A 77 1.32 2.74 20.64
N ASN A 78 2.15 1.88 20.04
CA ASN A 78 2.60 0.62 20.61
C ASN A 78 4.13 0.50 20.50
N LYS A 79 4.85 1.10 21.45
CA LYS A 79 6.33 1.13 21.47
C LYS A 79 6.96 -0.26 21.64
N THR A 80 6.21 -1.23 22.17
CA THR A 80 6.66 -2.62 22.35
C THR A 80 6.40 -3.48 21.12
N TYR A 81 5.58 -3.02 20.16
CA TYR A 81 5.32 -3.75 18.92
C TYR A 81 6.62 -4.05 18.16
N ARG A 82 6.76 -5.29 17.73
CA ARG A 82 7.84 -5.74 16.85
C ARG A 82 7.22 -6.56 15.73
N PRO A 83 7.44 -6.20 14.45
CA PRO A 83 7.02 -7.04 13.35
C PRO A 83 7.83 -8.34 13.42
N ILE A 84 7.21 -9.44 12.98
CA ILE A 84 7.93 -10.70 12.86
C ILE A 84 8.97 -10.59 11.73
N TYR A 85 10.20 -11.04 12.01
CA TYR A 85 11.23 -11.13 10.97
C TYR A 85 11.05 -12.40 10.15
N TYR A 86 11.41 -12.34 8.87
CA TYR A 86 11.35 -13.51 7.98
C TYR A 86 12.13 -14.71 8.53
N SER A 87 13.36 -14.49 9.01
CA SER A 87 14.18 -15.56 9.60
C SER A 87 13.52 -16.19 10.83
N GLU A 88 12.91 -15.36 11.69
CA GLU A 88 12.16 -15.84 12.87
C GLU A 88 10.94 -16.67 12.43
N PHE A 89 10.17 -16.19 11.45
CA PHE A 89 9.01 -16.92 10.92
C PHE A 89 9.41 -18.29 10.36
N ILE A 90 10.50 -18.37 9.58
CA ILE A 90 10.94 -19.63 8.97
C ILE A 90 11.49 -20.60 10.03
N GLN A 91 12.26 -20.12 11.00
CA GLN A 91 13.01 -20.98 11.91
C GLN A 91 12.23 -21.38 13.17
N ASN A 92 11.25 -20.59 13.60
CA ASN A 92 10.60 -20.77 14.91
C ASN A 92 9.10 -21.12 14.77
N HIS A 93 8.77 -22.37 15.12
CA HIS A 93 7.38 -22.86 15.11
C HIS A 93 6.46 -22.06 16.03
N GLU A 94 6.89 -21.72 17.25
CA GLU A 94 6.09 -20.95 18.20
C GLU A 94 5.87 -19.50 17.72
N ALA A 95 6.86 -18.91 17.05
CA ALA A 95 6.68 -17.60 16.43
C ALA A 95 5.62 -17.64 15.31
N ARG A 96 5.55 -18.71 14.52
CA ARG A 96 4.50 -18.91 13.51
C ARG A 96 3.12 -19.05 14.13
N LYS A 97 2.97 -19.80 15.23
CA LYS A 97 1.69 -19.95 15.93
C LYS A 97 1.17 -18.60 16.41
N ARG A 98 2.04 -17.84 17.08
CA ARG A 98 1.73 -16.48 17.51
C ARG A 98 1.37 -15.57 16.34
N TYR A 99 2.13 -15.60 15.24
CA TYR A 99 1.79 -14.81 14.06
C TYR A 99 0.42 -15.18 13.49
N TRP A 100 0.16 -16.47 13.27
CA TRP A 100 -1.09 -16.92 12.67
C TRP A 100 -2.30 -16.68 13.56
N ALA A 101 -2.17 -16.80 14.88
CA ALA A 101 -3.23 -16.44 15.82
C ALA A 101 -3.60 -14.96 15.74
N ARG A 102 -2.59 -14.09 15.71
CA ARG A 102 -2.77 -12.63 15.60
C ARG A 102 -3.37 -12.23 14.23
N SER A 103 -2.89 -12.87 13.16
CA SER A 103 -3.44 -12.69 11.80
C SER A 103 -4.86 -13.23 11.67
N PHE A 104 -5.20 -14.34 12.34
CA PHE A 104 -6.54 -14.92 12.32
C PHE A 104 -7.59 -13.94 12.85
N LEU A 105 -7.28 -13.27 13.97
CA LEU A 105 -8.16 -12.28 14.57
C LEU A 105 -8.27 -11.00 13.75
N GLY A 106 -7.16 -10.51 13.18
CA GLY A 106 -7.18 -9.24 12.46
C GLY A 106 -7.61 -9.34 10.99
N TRP A 107 -7.63 -10.54 10.40
CA TRP A 107 -8.12 -10.77 9.03
C TRP A 107 -9.53 -10.21 8.81
N THR A 108 -10.40 -10.28 9.82
CA THR A 108 -11.79 -9.79 9.71
C THR A 108 -11.86 -8.29 9.41
N THR A 109 -10.99 -7.49 10.02
CA THR A 109 -10.97 -6.04 9.79
C THR A 109 -10.49 -5.73 8.39
N LEU A 110 -9.42 -6.38 7.93
CA LEU A 110 -8.92 -6.19 6.57
C LEU A 110 -9.93 -6.65 5.52
N HIS A 111 -10.59 -7.79 5.74
CA HIS A 111 -11.59 -8.35 4.82
C HIS A 111 -12.85 -7.47 4.71
N LYS A 112 -13.27 -6.83 5.82
CA LYS A 112 -14.37 -5.85 5.82
C LYS A 112 -13.98 -4.54 5.14
N ALA A 113 -12.74 -4.08 5.29
CA ALA A 113 -12.28 -2.81 4.76
C ALA A 113 -12.37 -2.76 3.22
N LYS A 114 -12.57 -1.56 2.68
CA LYS A 114 -12.76 -1.30 1.24
C LYS A 114 -11.94 -0.10 0.79
N PRO A 115 -11.62 0.01 -0.52
CA PRO A 115 -11.03 1.22 -1.06
C PRO A 115 -11.87 2.46 -0.74
N ASN A 116 -11.21 3.57 -0.44
CA ASN A 116 -11.84 4.86 -0.09
C ASN A 116 -11.80 5.87 -1.25
N ALA A 117 -12.29 7.09 -1.01
CA ALA A 117 -12.33 8.17 -2.00
C ALA A 117 -10.96 8.48 -2.64
N GLY A 118 -9.86 8.37 -1.90
CA GLY A 118 -8.51 8.58 -2.43
C GLY A 118 -8.12 7.53 -3.48
N HIS A 119 -8.48 6.26 -3.26
CA HIS A 119 -8.23 5.19 -4.24
C HIS A 119 -9.06 5.38 -5.51
N TYR A 120 -10.34 5.74 -5.36
CA TYR A 120 -11.20 6.03 -6.51
C TYR A 120 -10.81 7.32 -7.23
N ALA A 121 -10.23 8.31 -6.55
CA ALA A 121 -9.66 9.48 -7.21
C ALA A 121 -8.45 9.09 -8.07
N VAL A 122 -7.58 8.18 -7.62
CA VAL A 122 -6.50 7.62 -8.45
C VAL A 122 -7.07 6.91 -9.70
N LYS A 123 -8.16 6.14 -9.55
CA LYS A 123 -8.88 5.58 -10.70
C LYS A 123 -9.27 6.67 -11.69
N GLN A 124 -9.94 7.72 -11.21
CA GLN A 124 -10.45 8.80 -12.05
C GLN A 124 -9.32 9.59 -12.73
N LEU A 125 -8.20 9.81 -12.05
CA LEU A 125 -7.01 10.41 -12.66
C LEU A 125 -6.43 9.51 -13.77
N GLY A 126 -6.51 8.20 -13.62
CA GLY A 126 -6.16 7.26 -14.70
C GLY A 126 -7.15 7.28 -15.85
N ASP A 127 -8.46 7.35 -15.57
CA ASP A 127 -9.50 7.50 -16.60
C ASP A 127 -9.33 8.81 -17.41
N LEU A 128 -8.79 9.87 -16.77
CA LEU A 128 -8.42 11.14 -17.41
C LEU A 128 -7.06 11.11 -18.13
N GLY A 129 -6.33 9.98 -18.09
CA GLY A 129 -5.04 9.80 -18.76
C GLY A 129 -3.83 10.37 -18.01
N PHE A 130 -3.99 10.92 -16.79
CA PHE A 130 -2.89 11.47 -16.01
C PHE A 130 -2.06 10.42 -15.28
N VAL A 131 -2.69 9.33 -14.84
CA VAL A 131 -2.04 8.24 -14.08
C VAL A 131 -2.04 6.95 -14.89
N GLN A 132 -0.86 6.40 -15.16
CA GLN A 132 -0.73 5.18 -15.98
C GLN A 132 -0.34 3.94 -15.17
N GLN A 133 0.38 4.13 -14.07
CA GLN A 133 0.87 3.03 -13.24
C GLN A 133 0.90 3.40 -11.76
N VAL A 134 0.78 2.38 -10.91
CA VAL A 134 0.87 2.49 -9.45
C VAL A 134 1.92 1.51 -8.94
N ILE A 135 2.79 1.97 -8.05
CA ILE A 135 3.59 1.12 -7.15
C ILE A 135 3.03 1.33 -5.75
N THR A 136 2.69 0.26 -5.04
CA THR A 136 2.21 0.35 -3.67
C THR A 136 3.07 -0.44 -2.71
N GLN A 137 3.33 0.13 -1.53
CA GLN A 137 3.87 -0.59 -0.37
C GLN A 137 2.80 -1.35 0.40
N ASN A 138 1.52 -1.08 0.13
CA ASN A 138 0.43 -1.69 0.88
C ASN A 138 0.23 -3.13 0.45
N VAL A 139 -0.28 -3.91 1.39
CA VAL A 139 -0.59 -5.34 1.22
C VAL A 139 -2.11 -5.60 1.24
N ASP A 140 -2.91 -4.53 1.20
CA ASP A 140 -4.37 -4.51 1.29
C ASP A 140 -5.08 -4.82 -0.05
N SER A 141 -4.34 -4.77 -1.17
CA SER A 141 -4.86 -4.96 -2.54
C SER A 141 -5.89 -3.93 -3.00
N PHE A 142 -6.05 -2.79 -2.31
CA PHE A 142 -7.12 -1.83 -2.62
C PHE A 142 -6.97 -1.16 -3.98
N HIS A 143 -5.74 -0.93 -4.45
CA HIS A 143 -5.49 -0.42 -5.79
C HIS A 143 -6.04 -1.36 -6.88
N SER A 144 -5.75 -2.65 -6.80
CA SER A 144 -6.24 -3.65 -7.76
C SER A 144 -7.77 -3.80 -7.73
N ILE A 145 -8.40 -3.53 -6.59
CA ILE A 145 -9.87 -3.52 -6.44
C ILE A 145 -10.49 -2.24 -7.01
N ALA A 146 -9.93 -1.07 -6.67
CA ALA A 146 -10.49 0.23 -7.04
C ALA A 146 -10.30 0.55 -8.53
N HIS A 147 -9.19 0.11 -9.12
CA HIS A 147 -8.80 0.42 -10.49
C HIS A 147 -8.03 -0.74 -11.13
N PRO A 148 -8.71 -1.85 -11.48
CA PRO A 148 -8.07 -3.04 -12.04
C PRO A 148 -7.38 -2.81 -13.39
N ASN A 149 -7.73 -1.73 -14.09
CA ASN A 149 -7.17 -1.39 -15.41
C ASN A 149 -5.85 -0.61 -15.32
N ILE A 150 -5.48 -0.11 -14.14
CA ILE A 150 -4.19 0.57 -13.93
C ILE A 150 -3.17 -0.47 -13.46
N SER A 151 -2.07 -0.61 -14.20
CA SER A 151 -0.99 -1.53 -13.84
C SER A 151 -0.47 -1.22 -12.44
N THR A 152 -0.59 -2.18 -11.53
CA THR A 152 -0.25 -2.02 -10.11
C THR A 152 0.86 -2.99 -9.71
N ILE A 153 1.96 -2.46 -9.20
CA ILE A 153 3.08 -3.23 -8.64
C ILE A 153 2.97 -3.22 -7.12
N GLU A 154 2.64 -4.38 -6.54
CA GLU A 154 2.54 -4.60 -5.09
C GLU A 154 3.93 -4.91 -4.52
N LEU A 155 4.70 -3.86 -4.21
CA LEU A 155 6.12 -3.94 -3.86
C LEU A 155 6.40 -4.85 -2.65
N HIS A 156 5.45 -4.92 -1.72
CA HIS A 156 5.53 -5.74 -0.51
C HIS A 156 4.59 -6.94 -0.54
N GLY A 157 4.09 -7.32 -1.72
CA GLY A 157 3.15 -8.42 -1.90
C GLY A 157 1.76 -8.07 -1.37
N TYR A 158 1.01 -9.07 -0.93
CA TYR A 158 -0.41 -8.90 -0.60
C TYR A 158 -0.91 -9.94 0.40
N LEU A 159 -1.96 -9.58 1.16
CA LEU A 159 -2.55 -10.44 2.19
C LEU A 159 -3.67 -11.36 1.68
N ARG A 160 -4.18 -11.15 0.46
CA ARG A 160 -5.23 -11.99 -0.15
C ARG A 160 -4.80 -13.44 -0.43
N ALA A 161 -3.52 -13.75 -0.32
CA ALA A 161 -3.00 -15.11 -0.53
C ALA A 161 -1.87 -15.47 0.44
N LEU A 162 -1.58 -16.76 0.47
CA LEU A 162 -0.43 -17.38 1.09
C LEU A 162 0.52 -17.86 0.01
N VAL A 163 1.79 -17.98 0.35
CA VAL A 163 2.81 -18.65 -0.44
C VAL A 163 3.48 -19.73 0.40
N CYS A 164 3.61 -20.93 -0.17
CA CYS A 164 4.44 -21.96 0.44
C CYS A 164 5.93 -21.62 0.29
N VAL A 165 6.66 -21.60 1.39
CA VAL A 165 8.09 -21.26 1.38
C VAL A 165 8.95 -22.36 0.74
N SER A 166 8.41 -23.57 0.61
CA SER A 166 9.11 -24.73 0.03
C SER A 166 8.85 -24.89 -1.47
N CYS A 167 7.58 -24.88 -1.91
CA CYS A 167 7.22 -25.15 -3.32
C CYS A 167 6.71 -23.92 -4.08
N ARG A 168 6.62 -22.75 -3.43
CA ARG A 168 6.10 -21.49 -4.00
C ARG A 168 4.66 -21.54 -4.49
N HIS A 169 3.91 -22.60 -4.19
CA HIS A 169 2.49 -22.66 -4.48
C HIS A 169 1.73 -21.62 -3.66
N GLU A 170 0.88 -20.86 -4.34
CA GLU A 170 -0.01 -19.89 -3.71
C GLU A 170 -1.37 -20.49 -3.36
N LEU A 171 -1.95 -20.03 -2.26
CA LEU A 171 -3.28 -20.44 -1.78
C LEU A 171 -4.08 -19.20 -1.39
N PRO A 172 -5.40 -19.13 -1.67
CA PRO A 172 -6.24 -18.04 -1.22
C PRO A 172 -6.26 -17.90 0.32
N ARG A 173 -6.24 -16.67 0.83
CA ARG A 173 -6.25 -16.39 2.27
C ARG A 173 -7.54 -16.80 2.96
N ASP A 174 -8.67 -16.72 2.27
CA ASP A 174 -9.98 -17.12 2.79
C ASP A 174 -10.05 -18.62 3.06
N VAL A 175 -9.62 -19.45 2.11
CA VAL A 175 -9.54 -20.91 2.29
C VAL A 175 -8.67 -21.28 3.48
N PHE A 176 -7.55 -20.58 3.66
CA PHE A 176 -6.68 -20.79 4.83
C PHE A 176 -7.31 -20.27 6.13
N GLN A 177 -8.10 -19.19 6.07
CA GLN A 177 -8.83 -18.67 7.24
C GLN A 177 -9.85 -19.70 7.75
N ASP A 178 -10.56 -20.37 6.84
CA ASP A 178 -11.51 -21.43 7.19
C ASP A 178 -10.80 -22.61 7.84
N GLU A 179 -9.65 -23.03 7.31
CA GLU A 179 -8.83 -24.07 7.92
C GLU A 179 -8.27 -23.67 9.29
N LEU A 180 -7.87 -22.40 9.48
CA LEU A 180 -7.49 -21.89 10.79
C LEU A 180 -8.67 -21.97 11.77
N ALA A 181 -9.89 -21.58 11.37
CA ALA A 181 -11.07 -21.67 12.22
C ALA A 181 -11.39 -23.12 12.59
N ARG A 182 -11.35 -24.04 11.61
CA ARG A 182 -11.60 -25.48 11.82
C ARG A 182 -10.60 -26.12 12.78
N LEU A 183 -9.32 -25.79 12.66
CA LEU A 183 -8.27 -26.33 13.53
C LEU A 183 -8.27 -25.70 14.94
N ASN A 184 -8.93 -24.55 15.12
CA ASN A 184 -8.92 -23.77 16.36
C ASN A 184 -10.35 -23.35 16.79
N PRO A 185 -11.25 -24.29 17.11
CA PRO A 185 -12.65 -23.98 17.39
C PRO A 185 -12.86 -22.99 18.55
N ALA A 186 -12.01 -23.05 19.59
CA ALA A 186 -12.06 -22.10 20.71
C ALA A 186 -11.70 -20.66 20.27
N TRP A 187 -10.70 -20.51 19.41
CA TRP A 187 -10.32 -19.20 18.85
C TRP A 187 -11.39 -18.67 17.88
N ALA A 188 -12.02 -19.57 17.11
CA ALA A 188 -13.14 -19.21 16.24
C ALA A 188 -14.35 -18.72 17.05
N ALA A 189 -14.71 -19.41 18.14
CA ALA A 189 -15.77 -18.98 19.04
C ALA A 189 -15.46 -17.61 19.68
N PHE A 190 -14.24 -17.40 20.14
CA PHE A 190 -13.77 -16.12 20.68
C PHE A 190 -13.86 -14.99 19.63
N LEU A 191 -13.46 -15.25 18.38
CA LEU A 191 -13.57 -14.26 17.30
C LEU A 191 -15.04 -13.89 17.04
N GLN A 192 -15.97 -14.85 17.07
CA GLN A 192 -17.40 -14.57 16.91
C GLN A 192 -17.94 -13.69 18.03
N GLU A 193 -17.53 -13.92 19.28
CA GLU A 193 -17.90 -13.08 20.43
C GLU A 193 -17.36 -11.64 20.27
N ILE A 194 -16.11 -11.49 19.85
CA ILE A 194 -15.51 -10.19 19.56
C ILE A 194 -16.29 -9.44 18.46
N ILE A 195 -16.67 -10.14 17.40
CA ILE A 195 -17.44 -9.54 16.30
C ILE A 195 -18.85 -9.15 16.78
N ALA A 196 -19.54 -10.03 17.50
CA ALA A 196 -20.90 -9.80 17.99
C ALA A 196 -20.98 -8.61 18.97
N THR A 197 -19.93 -8.39 19.76
CA THR A 197 -19.84 -7.25 20.68
C THR A 197 -19.43 -5.94 19.99
N GLY A 198 -19.17 -5.97 18.68
CA GLY A 198 -18.67 -4.82 17.92
C GLY A 198 -17.29 -4.36 18.37
N ALA A 199 -16.54 -5.18 19.11
CA ALA A 199 -15.25 -4.80 19.69
C ALA A 199 -14.19 -4.47 18.62
N LEU A 200 -14.35 -4.98 17.39
CA LEU A 200 -13.52 -4.65 16.22
C LEU A 200 -14.05 -3.46 15.41
N ASP A 201 -15.31 -3.07 15.58
CA ASP A 201 -16.02 -2.10 14.74
C ASP A 201 -16.08 -0.68 15.37
N THR A 202 -15.59 -0.49 16.60
CA THR A 202 -15.62 0.83 17.26
C THR A 202 -14.67 1.81 16.56
N GLU A 203 -15.22 2.86 15.93
CA GLU A 203 -14.47 3.95 15.27
C GLU A 203 -13.76 4.88 16.26
N ASN A 204 -13.94 4.69 17.58
CA ASN A 204 -13.33 5.51 18.62
C ASN A 204 -11.98 4.92 19.09
N PRO A 205 -10.83 5.56 18.79
CA PRO A 205 -9.51 5.10 19.23
C PRO A 205 -9.35 5.01 20.76
N GLN A 206 -10.13 5.78 21.52
CA GLN A 206 -10.11 5.78 22.98
C GLN A 206 -10.81 4.55 23.58
N GLU A 207 -11.87 4.05 22.93
CA GLU A 207 -12.54 2.81 23.35
C GLU A 207 -11.73 1.56 22.98
N ARG A 208 -11.09 1.54 21.81
CA ARG A 208 -10.11 0.50 21.44
C ARG A 208 -8.97 0.42 22.46
N THR A 209 -8.52 1.58 22.94
CA THR A 209 -7.46 1.67 23.96
C THR A 209 -7.90 1.14 25.32
N LYS A 210 -9.17 1.30 25.70
CA LYS A 210 -9.73 0.71 26.94
C LYS A 210 -9.91 -0.81 26.86
N ARG A 211 -10.10 -1.38 25.65
CA ARG A 211 -10.39 -2.81 25.44
C ARG A 211 -9.20 -3.65 24.95
N GLY A 212 -8.04 -3.03 24.66
CA GLY A 212 -6.77 -3.72 24.44
C GLY A 212 -6.56 -4.39 23.08
N MET A 213 -7.53 -4.34 22.16
CA MET A 213 -7.42 -4.95 20.83
C MET A 213 -7.12 -3.88 19.77
N ARG A 214 -5.97 -3.96 19.10
CA ARG A 214 -5.57 -3.04 18.02
C ARG A 214 -5.10 -3.82 16.79
N THR A 215 -5.66 -3.50 15.63
CA THR A 215 -5.23 -4.00 14.31
C THR A 215 -4.08 -3.17 13.76
N ASN A 216 -3.05 -3.84 13.27
CA ASN A 216 -1.92 -3.23 12.56
C ASN A 216 -2.18 -3.12 11.04
N PRO A 217 -1.35 -2.40 10.29
CA PRO A 217 -1.57 -2.18 8.85
C PRO A 217 -1.44 -3.46 8.01
N ASP A 218 -0.70 -4.46 8.49
CA ASP A 218 -0.63 -5.82 7.95
C ASP A 218 -1.75 -6.73 8.46
N GLY A 219 -2.74 -6.16 9.15
CA GLY A 219 -3.95 -6.84 9.58
C GLY A 219 -3.78 -7.81 10.74
N ASP A 220 -2.70 -7.75 11.52
CA ASP A 220 -2.57 -8.57 12.74
C ASP A 220 -3.09 -7.83 13.99
N VAL A 221 -3.53 -8.58 15.02
CA VAL A 221 -4.01 -8.03 16.31
C VAL A 221 -3.18 -8.61 17.44
N ASP A 222 -2.74 -7.79 18.40
CA ASP A 222 -2.10 -8.29 19.62
C ASP A 222 -3.13 -8.52 20.73
N VAL A 223 -3.08 -9.70 21.37
CA VAL A 223 -3.93 -10.07 22.51
C VAL A 223 -3.03 -10.43 23.70
N PRO A 224 -3.03 -9.63 24.77
CA PRO A 224 -2.26 -9.93 25.99
C PRO A 224 -2.66 -11.29 26.58
N ASP A 225 -1.67 -12.03 27.08
CA ASP A 225 -1.84 -13.32 27.79
C ASP A 225 -2.59 -14.43 27.03
N ALA A 226 -2.76 -14.26 25.71
CA ALA A 226 -3.45 -15.25 24.91
C ALA A 226 -2.63 -16.55 24.78
N PRO A 227 -3.29 -17.73 24.77
CA PRO A 227 -2.61 -19.03 24.74
C PRO A 227 -2.10 -19.37 23.32
N TYR A 228 -1.21 -18.54 22.75
CA TYR A 228 -0.67 -18.70 21.40
C TYR A 228 -0.02 -20.07 21.16
N THR A 229 0.51 -20.69 22.21
CA THR A 229 1.11 -22.03 22.19
C THR A 229 0.10 -23.15 21.92
N THR A 230 -1.20 -22.86 21.91
CA THR A 230 -2.25 -23.82 21.53
C THR A 230 -2.68 -23.68 20.07
N PHE A 231 -2.32 -22.57 19.41
CA PHE A 231 -2.78 -22.26 18.07
C PHE A 231 -2.17 -23.21 17.03
N ARG A 232 -3.00 -23.77 16.17
CA ARG A 232 -2.65 -24.74 15.12
C ARG A 232 -2.83 -24.10 13.74
N TYR A 233 -2.03 -24.53 12.76
CA TYR A 233 -2.13 -24.07 11.38
C TYR A 233 -1.85 -25.21 10.40
N PRO A 234 -2.47 -25.23 9.22
CA PRO A 234 -2.32 -26.33 8.27
C PRO A 234 -0.98 -26.26 7.53
N ALA A 235 -0.54 -27.41 7.01
CA ALA A 235 0.59 -27.50 6.09
C ALA A 235 0.18 -27.14 4.65
N CYS A 236 1.15 -26.86 3.79
CA CYS A 236 0.91 -26.75 2.35
C CYS A 236 0.38 -28.09 1.80
N PRO A 237 -0.85 -28.14 1.24
CA PRO A 237 -1.44 -29.38 0.74
C PRO A 237 -0.64 -30.00 -0.40
N ARG A 238 -0.03 -29.16 -1.26
CA ARG A 238 0.83 -29.62 -2.36
C ARG A 238 2.10 -30.29 -1.85
N CYS A 239 2.76 -29.72 -0.84
CA CYS A 239 3.96 -30.34 -0.27
C CYS A 239 3.63 -31.57 0.59
N LEU A 240 2.44 -31.62 1.19
CA LEU A 240 1.96 -32.80 1.92
C LEU A 240 1.76 -33.97 0.96
N ALA A 241 1.11 -33.75 -0.18
CA ALA A 241 0.91 -34.77 -1.21
C ALA A 241 2.21 -35.11 -1.96
N HIS A 242 3.03 -34.09 -2.26
CA HIS A 242 4.24 -34.22 -3.06
C HIS A 242 5.39 -33.44 -2.42
N PRO A 243 6.10 -34.02 -1.44
CA PRO A 243 7.19 -33.33 -0.76
C PRO A 243 8.32 -32.93 -1.72
N PRO A 244 8.79 -31.66 -1.69
CA PRO A 244 9.84 -31.21 -2.57
C PRO A 244 11.18 -31.87 -2.23
N ALA A 245 12.07 -31.98 -3.22
CA ALA A 245 13.45 -32.42 -2.98
C ALA A 245 14.20 -31.38 -2.12
N LYS A 246 15.09 -31.85 -1.25
CA LYS A 246 16.01 -30.97 -0.51
C LYS A 246 17.14 -30.48 -1.42
N VAL A 247 17.63 -29.27 -1.16
CA VAL A 247 18.78 -28.69 -1.87
C VAL A 247 20.05 -29.52 -1.70
N GLU A 248 20.26 -30.10 -0.51
CA GLU A 248 21.43 -30.93 -0.17
C GLU A 248 21.25 -32.42 -0.45
N GLY A 249 20.18 -32.82 -1.15
CA GLY A 249 19.81 -34.22 -1.39
C GLY A 249 18.87 -34.80 -0.33
N GLY A 250 18.07 -35.80 -0.73
CA GLY A 250 17.01 -36.40 0.09
C GLY A 250 15.62 -35.76 -0.10
N LYS A 251 14.58 -36.40 0.42
CA LYS A 251 13.19 -35.90 0.36
C LYS A 251 12.91 -34.99 1.56
N SER A 252 12.23 -33.87 1.32
CA SER A 252 11.65 -33.09 2.41
C SER A 252 10.54 -33.88 3.11
N THR A 253 10.27 -33.55 4.36
CA THR A 253 9.20 -34.17 5.16
C THR A 253 8.15 -33.13 5.50
N VAL A 254 6.90 -33.47 5.26
CA VAL A 254 5.71 -32.72 5.68
C VAL A 254 4.81 -33.70 6.40
N GLU A 255 4.72 -33.52 7.71
CA GLU A 255 3.91 -34.33 8.60
C GLU A 255 2.82 -33.46 9.23
N VAL A 256 1.64 -34.05 9.36
CA VAL A 256 0.50 -33.41 10.02
C VAL A 256 -0.01 -34.28 11.16
N ASP A 257 -0.72 -33.67 12.10
CA ASP A 257 -1.49 -34.41 13.10
C ASP A 257 -2.81 -34.96 12.52
N ALA A 258 -3.61 -35.60 13.38
CA ALA A 258 -4.83 -36.28 12.95
C ALA A 258 -5.86 -35.34 12.28
N ASP A 259 -5.83 -34.04 12.57
CA ASP A 259 -6.76 -33.06 11.99
C ASP A 259 -6.12 -32.25 10.84
N GLY A 260 -4.87 -32.56 10.46
CA GLY A 260 -4.18 -31.91 9.34
C GLY A 260 -3.33 -30.69 9.71
N ALA A 261 -3.08 -30.43 11.00
CA ALA A 261 -2.19 -29.31 11.38
C ALA A 261 -0.72 -29.68 11.22
N TRP A 262 0.09 -28.70 10.80
CA TRP A 262 1.54 -28.86 10.55
C TRP A 262 2.29 -29.26 11.84
N LYS A 263 3.12 -30.31 11.77
CA LYS A 263 3.92 -30.80 12.91
C LYS A 263 5.36 -30.27 12.92
N PRO A 264 5.96 -30.00 14.10
CA PRO A 264 7.37 -29.61 14.27
C PRO A 264 8.41 -30.57 13.69
N THR A 265 8.05 -31.84 13.47
CA THR A 265 8.89 -32.85 12.80
C THR A 265 9.05 -32.59 11.29
N SER A 266 8.24 -31.71 10.71
CA SER A 266 8.32 -31.31 9.31
C SER A 266 9.46 -30.33 9.06
N ASN A 267 10.10 -30.42 7.88
CA ASN A 267 11.10 -29.45 7.41
C ASN A 267 10.68 -28.70 6.14
N ALA A 268 9.47 -28.98 5.62
CA ALA A 268 8.89 -28.28 4.49
C ALA A 268 7.39 -27.99 4.70
N GLY A 269 6.75 -27.42 3.69
CA GLY A 269 5.30 -27.22 3.68
C GLY A 269 4.82 -26.08 4.59
N ILE A 270 5.71 -25.18 5.00
CA ILE A 270 5.33 -23.97 5.75
C ILE A 270 4.63 -23.00 4.80
N LEU A 271 3.44 -22.55 5.20
CA LEU A 271 2.69 -21.47 4.55
C LEU A 271 3.00 -20.14 5.25
N LYS A 272 3.25 -19.11 4.45
CA LYS A 272 3.49 -17.72 4.86
C LYS A 272 2.50 -16.84 4.11
N PRO A 273 2.02 -15.70 4.64
CA PRO A 273 1.29 -14.76 3.79
C PRO A 273 2.17 -14.32 2.62
N ALA A 274 1.55 -14.03 1.47
CA ALA A 274 2.21 -13.58 0.25
C ALA A 274 2.72 -12.13 0.34
N VAL A 275 3.13 -11.71 1.54
CA VAL A 275 3.73 -10.41 1.86
C VAL A 275 5.24 -10.54 2.02
N VAL A 276 5.99 -9.50 1.69
CA VAL A 276 7.43 -9.43 1.96
C VAL A 276 7.63 -9.04 3.43
N MET A 277 8.11 -9.97 4.24
CA MET A 277 8.35 -9.73 5.67
C MET A 277 9.62 -8.91 5.90
N PHE A 278 9.78 -8.36 7.11
CA PHE A 278 11.02 -7.69 7.49
C PHE A 278 12.21 -8.65 7.41
N GLY A 279 13.25 -8.25 6.67
CA GLY A 279 14.43 -9.08 6.40
C GLY A 279 14.25 -10.06 5.23
N GLU A 280 13.07 -10.13 4.60
CA GLU A 280 12.86 -10.83 3.34
C GLU A 280 13.26 -9.91 2.17
N SER A 281 13.85 -10.49 1.12
CA SER A 281 14.12 -9.76 -0.10
C SER A 281 12.87 -9.68 -0.97
N ILE A 282 12.54 -8.49 -1.46
CA ILE A 282 11.56 -8.33 -2.54
C ILE A 282 12.04 -9.16 -3.75
N PRO A 283 11.15 -9.93 -4.42
CA PRO A 283 11.50 -10.71 -5.60
C PRO A 283 12.19 -9.84 -6.67
N THR A 284 13.21 -10.40 -7.34
CA THR A 284 14.00 -9.65 -8.34
C THR A 284 13.13 -9.09 -9.46
N GLN A 285 12.17 -9.88 -9.96
CA GLN A 285 11.24 -9.43 -10.99
C GLN A 285 10.47 -8.17 -10.56
N ILE A 286 9.88 -8.18 -9.37
CA ILE A 286 9.14 -7.03 -8.82
C ILE A 286 10.05 -5.81 -8.63
N LYS A 287 11.31 -6.01 -8.21
CA LYS A 287 12.28 -4.91 -8.11
C LYS A 287 12.57 -4.29 -9.48
N THR A 288 12.80 -5.13 -10.49
CA THR A 288 13.08 -4.71 -11.87
C THR A 288 11.89 -3.99 -12.49
N GLU A 289 10.67 -4.53 -12.31
CA GLU A 289 9.44 -3.89 -12.78
C GLU A 289 9.24 -2.51 -12.13
N ALA A 290 9.46 -2.39 -10.81
CA ALA A 290 9.37 -1.11 -10.11
C ALA A 290 10.42 -0.09 -10.58
N ASP A 291 11.66 -0.54 -10.84
CA ASP A 291 12.71 0.34 -11.37
C ASP A 291 12.39 0.81 -12.80
N HIS A 292 11.90 -0.11 -13.65
CA HIS A 292 11.48 0.22 -15.01
C HIS A 292 10.30 1.19 -15.03
N ALA A 293 9.31 1.01 -14.15
CA ALA A 293 8.18 1.92 -14.01
C ALA A 293 8.66 3.35 -13.73
N VAL A 294 9.61 3.54 -12.80
CA VAL A 294 10.22 4.85 -12.51
C VAL A 294 10.96 5.41 -13.72
N GLU A 295 11.70 4.58 -14.46
CA GLU A 295 12.47 5.02 -15.63
C GLU A 295 11.60 5.41 -16.83
N SER A 296 10.40 4.82 -16.91
CA SER A 296 9.41 5.10 -17.95
C SER A 296 8.52 6.31 -17.66
N ALA A 297 8.42 6.72 -16.39
CA ALA A 297 7.55 7.80 -15.95
C ALA A 297 8.10 9.19 -16.30
N ASP A 298 7.19 10.11 -16.62
CA ASP A 298 7.53 11.52 -16.81
C ASP A 298 7.43 12.30 -15.50
N LYS A 299 6.61 11.81 -14.55
CA LYS A 299 6.36 12.41 -13.24
C LYS A 299 6.20 11.32 -12.18
N LEU A 300 6.62 11.60 -10.94
CA LEU A 300 6.37 10.74 -9.78
C LEU A 300 5.48 11.45 -8.77
N LEU A 301 4.36 10.82 -8.42
CA LEU A 301 3.47 11.28 -7.36
C LEU A 301 3.51 10.34 -6.16
N VAL A 302 4.04 10.81 -5.04
CA VAL A 302 4.13 10.06 -3.77
C VAL A 302 2.90 10.37 -2.91
N LEU A 303 2.16 9.34 -2.50
CA LEU A 303 0.91 9.46 -1.74
C LEU A 303 0.94 8.66 -0.44
N GLY A 304 0.70 9.32 0.70
CA GLY A 304 0.42 8.65 1.98
C GLY A 304 1.56 7.73 2.45
N THR A 305 2.81 8.10 2.21
CA THR A 305 3.96 7.33 2.70
C THR A 305 5.06 8.23 3.23
N SER A 306 5.62 7.84 4.37
CA SER A 306 6.80 8.48 4.94
C SER A 306 8.11 8.08 4.23
N LEU A 307 8.06 7.16 3.27
CA LEU A 307 9.24 6.57 2.61
C LEU A 307 10.30 6.05 3.59
N ALA A 308 9.92 5.67 4.81
CA ALA A 308 10.89 5.18 5.80
C ALA A 308 11.59 3.90 5.34
N THR A 309 10.89 3.04 4.58
CA THR A 309 11.46 1.80 4.04
C THR A 309 12.37 2.10 2.84
N TYR A 310 13.57 1.49 2.83
CA TYR A 310 14.51 1.68 1.72
C TYR A 310 13.94 1.22 0.37
N SER A 311 13.09 0.19 0.38
CA SER A 311 12.46 -0.37 -0.82
C SER A 311 11.68 0.65 -1.65
N ALA A 312 10.97 1.58 -1.01
CA ALA A 312 10.22 2.63 -1.68
C ALA A 312 11.04 3.92 -1.79
N TRP A 313 11.81 4.28 -0.76
CA TRP A 313 12.67 5.46 -0.79
C TRP A 313 13.65 5.46 -1.96
N ARG A 314 14.25 4.31 -2.29
CA ARG A 314 15.18 4.18 -3.43
C ARG A 314 14.54 4.57 -4.77
N LEU A 315 13.23 4.35 -4.92
CA LEU A 315 12.48 4.66 -6.14
C LEU A 315 12.27 6.16 -6.27
N ALA A 316 11.85 6.81 -5.18
CA ALA A 316 11.73 8.28 -5.13
C ALA A 316 13.08 8.97 -5.33
N LYS A 317 14.14 8.45 -4.70
CA LYS A 317 15.50 8.95 -4.91
C LYS A 317 15.95 8.77 -6.37
N ARG A 318 15.71 7.62 -6.99
CA ARG A 318 16.04 7.38 -8.40
C ARG A 318 15.31 8.35 -9.33
N ALA A 319 14.02 8.58 -9.10
CA ALA A 319 13.26 9.58 -9.87
C ALA A 319 13.93 10.96 -9.77
N LYS A 320 14.26 11.37 -8.53
CA LYS A 320 14.94 12.63 -8.26
C LYS A 320 16.29 12.76 -8.96
N ASP A 321 17.14 11.73 -8.85
CA ASP A 321 18.47 11.71 -9.46
C ASP A 321 18.42 11.81 -11.00
N ARG A 322 17.30 11.40 -11.62
CA ARG A 322 17.06 11.50 -13.06
C ARG A 322 16.38 12.81 -13.48
N GLY A 323 16.11 13.71 -12.53
CA GLY A 323 15.41 14.97 -12.79
C GLY A 323 13.92 14.80 -13.10
N ILE A 324 13.31 13.67 -12.75
CA ILE A 324 11.86 13.47 -12.86
C ILE A 324 11.18 14.36 -11.80
N PRO A 325 10.19 15.20 -12.17
CA PRO A 325 9.37 15.96 -11.23
C PRO A 325 8.73 15.06 -10.17
N VAL A 326 8.87 15.43 -8.90
CA VAL A 326 8.33 14.67 -7.76
C VAL A 326 7.32 15.51 -6.99
N GLY A 327 6.05 15.08 -6.98
CA GLY A 327 5.00 15.60 -6.12
C GLY A 327 4.81 14.71 -4.90
N ILE A 328 4.61 15.29 -3.71
CA ILE A 328 4.44 14.54 -2.46
C ILE A 328 3.19 15.03 -1.72
N VAL A 329 2.18 14.16 -1.57
CA VAL A 329 1.04 14.34 -0.66
C VAL A 329 1.19 13.38 0.51
N ASN A 330 1.50 13.90 1.69
CA ASN A 330 1.67 13.07 2.88
C ASN A 330 1.43 13.87 4.17
N LEU A 331 0.67 13.31 5.11
CA LEU A 331 0.58 13.84 6.47
C LEU A 331 1.86 13.51 7.26
N GLY A 332 2.48 14.53 7.87
CA GLY A 332 3.75 14.41 8.57
C GLY A 332 4.97 14.22 7.65
N GLY A 333 6.15 14.14 8.25
CA GLY A 333 7.43 14.12 7.54
C GLY A 333 7.67 12.91 6.63
N VAL A 334 8.49 13.12 5.61
CA VAL A 334 8.96 12.09 4.66
C VAL A 334 10.48 11.93 4.78
N ARG A 335 10.97 10.69 4.70
CA ARG A 335 12.41 10.38 4.76
C ARG A 335 13.12 11.04 3.57
N GLY A 336 14.11 11.87 3.87
CA GLY A 336 14.92 12.54 2.84
C GLY A 336 14.15 13.61 2.07
N GLU A 337 13.09 14.16 2.64
CA GLU A 337 12.28 15.22 2.02
C GLU A 337 13.13 16.41 1.57
N GLU A 338 14.07 16.87 2.39
CA GLU A 338 15.00 17.97 2.05
C GLU A 338 15.71 17.73 0.72
N ALA A 339 16.16 16.49 0.46
CA ALA A 339 16.83 16.13 -0.79
C ALA A 339 15.84 15.97 -1.96
N LEU A 340 14.65 15.43 -1.70
CA LEU A 340 13.61 15.25 -2.72
C LEU A 340 13.04 16.60 -3.19
N CYS A 341 13.03 17.61 -2.33
CA CYS A 341 12.49 18.95 -2.59
C CYS A 341 13.56 20.04 -2.77
N ALA A 342 14.86 19.69 -2.75
CA ALA A 342 15.98 20.66 -2.69
C ALA A 342 16.02 21.70 -3.84
N ASP A 343 15.52 21.35 -5.01
CA ASP A 343 15.54 22.16 -6.24
C ASP A 343 14.18 22.85 -6.52
N LEU A 344 13.20 22.69 -5.62
CA LEU A 344 11.91 23.34 -5.77
C LEU A 344 12.04 24.79 -5.36
N ASP A 345 11.91 25.69 -6.33
CA ASP A 345 11.79 27.13 -6.05
C ASP A 345 10.56 27.36 -5.15
N PRO A 346 10.68 28.01 -3.99
CA PRO A 346 9.53 28.31 -3.13
C PRO A 346 8.41 29.12 -3.82
N LEU A 347 8.70 29.78 -4.93
CA LEU A 347 7.77 30.58 -5.74
C LEU A 347 7.15 29.81 -6.91
N GLN A 348 7.57 28.57 -7.19
CA GLN A 348 6.97 27.76 -8.27
C GLN A 348 5.55 27.33 -7.94
N ASN A 349 4.74 27.07 -8.97
CA ASN A 349 3.31 26.83 -8.86
C ASN A 349 2.90 25.35 -8.72
N GLY A 350 3.84 24.40 -8.75
CA GLY A 350 3.60 22.95 -8.70
C GLY A 350 4.16 22.19 -9.91
N THR A 351 4.48 22.90 -11.01
CA THR A 351 4.90 22.31 -12.30
C THR A 351 6.13 21.40 -12.21
N ARG A 352 7.09 21.70 -11.33
CA ARG A 352 8.33 20.91 -11.16
C ARG A 352 8.27 19.88 -10.02
N GLY A 353 7.15 19.84 -9.30
CA GLY A 353 6.98 19.06 -8.07
C GLY A 353 6.27 19.88 -7.01
N PHE A 354 5.94 19.27 -5.87
CA PHE A 354 5.32 19.97 -4.75
C PHE A 354 5.43 19.12 -3.47
N ARG A 355 5.15 19.74 -2.34
CA ARG A 355 4.96 19.09 -1.05
C ARG A 355 3.70 19.61 -0.37
N VAL A 356 2.71 18.73 -0.16
CA VAL A 356 1.40 19.03 0.45
C VAL A 356 1.13 18.15 1.66
N GLU A 357 0.89 18.77 2.82
CA GLU A 357 0.52 18.08 4.05
C GLU A 357 -1.01 18.00 4.21
N MET A 358 -1.65 17.08 3.50
CA MET A 358 -3.10 16.86 3.57
C MET A 358 -3.46 15.37 3.44
N SER A 359 -4.69 15.04 3.84
CA SER A 359 -5.25 13.71 3.65
C SER A 359 -5.58 13.46 2.18
N THR A 360 -5.20 12.28 1.66
CA THR A 360 -5.36 11.95 0.24
C THR A 360 -6.82 11.77 -0.17
N ASP A 361 -7.65 11.23 0.72
CA ASP A 361 -9.09 11.04 0.51
C ASP A 361 -9.88 12.35 0.49
N LEU A 362 -9.37 13.42 1.10
CA LEU A 362 -9.96 14.75 1.03
C LEU A 362 -9.45 15.54 -0.19
N LEU A 363 -8.15 15.47 -0.47
CA LEU A 363 -7.52 16.30 -1.50
C LEU A 363 -7.78 15.78 -2.92
N LEU A 364 -7.54 14.48 -3.17
CA LEU A 364 -7.53 13.96 -4.53
C LEU A 364 -8.89 14.06 -5.26
N PRO A 365 -10.06 13.87 -4.59
CA PRO A 365 -11.35 14.10 -5.24
C PRO A 365 -11.54 15.53 -5.76
N GLU A 366 -11.06 16.54 -5.02
CA GLU A 366 -11.14 17.94 -5.45
C GLU A 366 -10.21 18.24 -6.65
N VAL A 367 -9.03 17.62 -6.69
CA VAL A 367 -8.14 17.68 -7.87
C VAL A 367 -8.82 17.08 -9.10
N VAL A 368 -9.46 15.91 -8.96
CA VAL A 368 -10.19 15.28 -10.06
C VAL A 368 -11.30 16.20 -10.58
N LYS A 369 -12.03 16.85 -9.68
CA LYS A 369 -13.08 17.80 -10.04
C LYS A 369 -12.54 18.99 -10.83
N GLU A 370 -11.44 19.59 -10.38
CA GLU A 370 -10.77 20.70 -11.06
C GLU A 370 -10.29 20.31 -12.48
N LEU A 371 -9.65 19.14 -12.60
CA LEU A 371 -9.13 18.66 -13.88
C LEU A 371 -10.25 18.34 -14.88
N LYS A 372 -11.38 17.77 -14.41
CA LYS A 372 -12.56 17.52 -15.25
C LYS A 372 -13.18 18.82 -15.76
N GLN A 373 -13.34 19.81 -14.88
CA GLN A 373 -13.86 21.11 -15.28
C GLN A 373 -12.95 21.72 -16.35
N SER A 374 -11.65 21.70 -16.13
CA SER A 374 -10.66 22.22 -17.09
C SER A 374 -10.69 21.49 -18.45
N SER A 375 -10.85 20.16 -18.47
CA SER A 375 -10.98 19.39 -19.72
C SER A 375 -12.28 19.69 -20.46
N ASP A 376 -13.40 19.81 -19.74
CA ASP A 376 -14.71 20.10 -20.33
C ASP A 376 -14.71 21.52 -20.94
N PHE A 377 -14.07 22.48 -20.29
CA PHE A 377 -13.88 23.83 -20.84
C PHE A 377 -13.05 23.83 -22.12
N HIS A 378 -11.94 23.08 -22.18
CA HIS A 378 -11.14 22.97 -23.40
C HIS A 378 -11.90 22.31 -24.55
N HIS A 379 -12.61 21.21 -24.30
CA HIS A 379 -13.43 20.56 -25.33
C HIS A 379 -14.59 21.45 -25.81
N ALA A 380 -15.23 22.20 -24.91
CA ALA A 380 -16.27 23.16 -25.30
C ALA A 380 -15.70 24.29 -26.17
N HIS A 381 -14.53 24.82 -25.85
CA HIS A 381 -13.88 25.89 -26.62
C HIS A 381 -13.41 25.42 -28.00
N GLU A 382 -12.82 24.21 -28.10
CA GLU A 382 -12.46 23.59 -29.39
C GLU A 382 -13.71 23.33 -30.25
N SER A 383 -14.80 22.85 -29.64
CA SER A 383 -16.08 22.62 -30.33
C SER A 383 -16.71 23.91 -30.88
N ILE A 384 -16.56 25.03 -30.15
CA ILE A 384 -17.01 26.36 -30.58
C ILE A 384 -16.11 26.88 -31.70
N HIS A 385 -14.79 26.79 -31.56
CA HIS A 385 -13.86 27.19 -32.63
C HIS A 385 -14.10 26.42 -33.92
N HIS A 386 -14.32 25.11 -33.82
CA HIS A 386 -14.58 24.30 -35.00
C HIS A 386 -15.92 24.66 -35.66
N LYS A 387 -16.97 24.98 -34.87
CA LYS A 387 -18.24 25.49 -35.40
C LYS A 387 -18.13 26.89 -36.04
N VAL A 388 -17.28 27.76 -35.49
CA VAL A 388 -17.04 29.12 -36.03
C VAL A 388 -16.25 29.05 -37.34
N GLU A 389 -15.27 28.15 -37.44
CA GLU A 389 -14.54 27.90 -38.70
C GLU A 389 -15.45 27.32 -39.78
N ASP A 390 -16.34 26.39 -39.43
CA ASP A 390 -17.30 25.79 -40.38
C ASP A 390 -18.37 26.80 -40.85
N HIS A 391 -18.84 27.68 -39.94
CA HIS A 391 -19.74 28.79 -40.30
C HIS A 391 -19.02 29.88 -41.10
N GLY A 392 -17.76 30.17 -40.81
CA GLY A 392 -16.94 31.10 -41.59
C GLY A 392 -16.72 30.60 -43.02
N ALA A 393 -16.41 29.32 -43.20
CA ALA A 393 -16.25 28.70 -44.50
C ALA A 393 -17.55 28.68 -45.33
N SER A 394 -18.71 28.54 -44.69
CA SER A 394 -20.03 28.64 -45.33
C SER A 394 -20.32 30.05 -45.85
N VAL A 395 -20.04 31.09 -45.05
CA VAL A 395 -20.33 32.49 -45.42
C VAL A 395 -19.44 32.98 -46.57
N PHE A 396 -18.19 32.51 -46.65
CA PHE A 396 -17.31 32.84 -47.79
C PHE A 396 -17.71 32.14 -49.10
N LYS A 397 -18.44 31.02 -49.02
CA LYS A 397 -18.90 30.26 -50.19
C LYS A 397 -20.15 30.89 -50.83
N ASP A 398 -21.03 31.48 -50.01
CA ASP A 398 -22.24 32.17 -50.47
C ASP A 398 -21.98 33.62 -50.95
N MET A 399 -20.77 34.15 -50.75
CA MET A 399 -20.35 35.46 -51.27
C MET A 399 -19.66 35.39 -52.63
N MET A 400 -19.39 34.18 -53.12
CA MET A 400 -18.69 33.87 -54.38
C MET A 400 -19.60 33.14 -55.39
N SER A 401 -20.87 32.95 -55.05
CA SER A 401 -21.96 32.51 -55.94
C SER A 401 -22.85 33.70 -56.31
#